data_AF-A0A8I6A3I6-F1
#
_entry.id   AF-A0A8I6A3I6-F1
#
_cell.length_a   1.000
_cell.length_b   1.000
_cell.length_c   1.000
_cell.angle_alpha   90.00
_cell.angle_beta   90.00
_cell.angle_gamma   90.00
#
_symmetry.space_group_name_H-M   'P 1'
#
loop_
_entity.id
_entity.type
_entity.pdbx_description
1 polymer ?
#
loop_
_entity_poly.entity_id
_entity_poly.type
_entity_poly.pdbx_seq_one_letter_code
_entity_poly.pdbx_strand_id
1 'polypeptide(L)'
;MALFSVRKARECWRFIRALHKGPTATAAPQVSEHTQLSWILTCMVRLPRLQHLHQWKAKAARQKHDGTVGLLTYPVLQAADILCYNIHEESEISSPFCQDVKIGP
;
A
#
# COMPACT_ATOMS: atom_id res chain seq x y z
N MET A 1 -12.19 11.08 24.85
CA MET A 1 -12.12 10.54 23.47
C MET A 1 -10.69 10.30 22.97
N ALA A 2 -9.73 11.21 23.19
CA ALA A 2 -8.32 11.01 22.79
C ALA A 2 -7.65 9.76 23.42
N LEU A 3 -7.91 9.48 24.70
CA LEU A 3 -7.32 8.33 25.42
C LEU A 3 -7.76 6.96 24.87
N PHE A 4 -8.95 6.87 24.27
CA PHE A 4 -9.46 5.62 23.68
C PHE A 4 -8.78 5.34 22.33
N SER A 5 -8.53 6.39 21.55
CA SER A 5 -7.77 6.31 20.29
C SER A 5 -6.31 5.89 20.54
N VAL A 6 -5.66 6.45 21.58
CA VAL A 6 -4.28 6.10 21.95
C VAL A 6 -4.16 4.66 22.45
N ARG A 7 -5.14 4.14 23.19
CA ARG A 7 -5.16 2.74 23.64
C ARG A 7 -5.31 1.77 22.48
N LYS A 8 -6.22 2.05 21.54
CA LYS A 8 -6.42 1.24 20.34
C LYS A 8 -5.19 1.26 19.43
N ALA A 9 -4.56 2.43 19.27
CA ALA A 9 -3.30 2.56 18.55
C ALA A 9 -2.15 1.78 19.21
N ARG A 10 -2.09 1.77 20.55
CA ARG A 10 -1.08 1.01 21.31
C ARG A 10 -1.29 -0.50 21.19
N GLU A 11 -2.54 -0.97 21.19
CA GLU A 11 -2.86 -2.39 20.97
C GLU A 11 -2.53 -2.84 19.55
N CYS A 12 -2.91 -2.04 18.54
CA CYS A 12 -2.49 -2.28 17.15
C CYS A 12 -0.96 -2.30 17.02
N TRP A 13 -0.24 -1.39 17.68
CA TRP A 13 1.22 -1.33 17.63
C TRP A 13 1.87 -2.53 18.34
N ARG A 14 1.31 -3.00 19.46
CA ARG A 14 1.77 -4.23 20.12
C ARG A 14 1.57 -5.45 19.23
N PHE A 15 0.47 -5.49 18.48
CA PHE A 15 0.17 -6.57 17.54
C PHE A 15 1.13 -6.57 16.35
N ILE A 16 1.35 -5.40 15.73
CA ILE A 16 2.31 -5.21 14.64
C ILE A 16 3.73 -5.59 15.09
N ARG A 17 4.13 -5.18 16.30
CA ARG A 17 5.45 -5.51 16.86
C ARG A 17 5.60 -6.99 17.18
N ALA A 18 4.52 -7.68 17.52
CA ALA A 18 4.53 -9.13 17.72
C ALA A 18 4.74 -9.88 16.39
N LEU A 19 4.17 -9.38 15.28
CA LEU A 19 4.36 -9.94 13.94
C LEU A 19 5.79 -9.75 13.40
N HIS A 20 6.51 -8.71 13.83
CA HIS A 20 7.88 -8.42 13.40
C HIS A 20 8.98 -9.13 14.22
N LYS A 21 8.62 -9.99 15.19
CA LYS A 21 9.58 -10.79 15.98
C LYS A 21 9.67 -12.26 15.50
N GLY A 22 9.46 -12.51 14.21
CA GLY A 22 9.88 -13.76 13.55
C GLY A 22 11.36 -13.69 13.15
N PRO A 23 12.09 -14.83 13.12
CA PRO A 23 13.53 -14.85 12.92
C PRO A 23 13.89 -14.48 11.47
N THR A 24 14.74 -13.45 11.33
CA THR A 24 15.60 -13.16 10.16
C THR A 24 14.98 -13.43 8.78
N ALA A 25 14.06 -12.59 8.35
CA ALA A 25 13.87 -12.34 6.92
C ALA A 25 14.34 -10.90 6.67
N THR A 26 15.30 -10.76 5.78
CA THR A 26 15.64 -9.50 5.14
C THR A 26 14.35 -8.70 4.88
N ALA A 27 14.28 -7.46 5.34
CA ALA A 27 13.15 -6.59 5.05
C ALA A 27 12.92 -6.61 3.54
N ALA A 28 11.79 -7.17 3.09
CA ALA A 28 11.51 -7.28 1.68
C ALA A 28 11.40 -5.84 1.12
N PRO A 29 12.31 -5.39 0.22
CA PRO A 29 12.37 -4.00 -0.25
C PRO A 29 11.05 -3.55 -0.88
N GLN A 30 10.32 -4.49 -1.49
CA GLN A 30 8.95 -4.32 -1.97
C GLN A 30 8.03 -3.61 -0.96
N VAL A 31 8.01 -4.03 0.32
CA VAL A 31 7.04 -3.51 1.29
C VAL A 31 7.26 -2.03 1.60
N SER A 32 8.52 -1.56 1.57
CA SER A 32 8.83 -0.13 1.74
C SER A 32 8.49 0.68 0.50
N GLU A 33 8.71 0.13 -0.70
CA GLU A 33 8.43 0.82 -1.98
C GLU A 33 6.93 1.08 -2.14
N HIS A 34 6.08 0.07 -1.91
CA HIS A 34 4.63 0.24 -1.96
C HIS A 34 4.12 1.33 -1.00
N THR A 35 4.71 1.40 0.19
CA THR A 35 4.31 2.38 1.21
C THR A 35 4.68 3.81 0.79
N GLN A 36 5.89 4.00 0.25
CA GLN A 36 6.36 5.30 -0.22
C GLN A 36 5.58 5.77 -1.46
N LEU A 37 5.36 4.86 -2.42
CA LEU A 37 4.58 5.16 -3.62
C LEU A 37 3.12 5.47 -3.28
N SER A 38 2.51 4.71 -2.36
CA SER A 38 1.15 4.97 -1.87
C SER A 38 1.02 6.35 -1.21
N TRP A 39 2.04 6.80 -0.47
CA TRP A 39 2.08 8.15 0.10
C TRP A 39 2.05 9.23 -0.99
N ILE A 40 2.89 9.09 -2.01
CA ILE A 40 2.95 10.03 -3.14
C ILE A 40 1.62 10.05 -3.91
N LEU A 41 1.05 8.89 -4.21
CA LEU A 41 -0.23 8.78 -4.90
C LEU A 41 -1.39 9.37 -4.08
N THR A 42 -1.33 9.25 -2.76
CA THR A 42 -2.33 9.86 -1.87
C THR A 42 -2.33 11.39 -2.01
N CYS A 43 -1.16 12.02 -2.17
CA CYS A 43 -1.07 13.46 -2.40
C CYS A 43 -1.64 13.90 -3.77
N MET A 44 -1.71 13.00 -4.75
CA MET A 44 -2.22 13.29 -6.10
C MET A 44 -3.74 13.10 -6.21
N VAL A 45 -4.37 12.38 -5.28
CA VAL A 45 -5.80 12.04 -5.34
C VAL A 45 -6.63 13.02 -4.49
N ARG A 46 -7.68 13.58 -5.09
CA ARG A 46 -8.64 14.45 -4.39
C ARG A 46 -9.57 13.65 -3.47
N LEU A 47 -9.68 14.08 -2.22
CA LEU A 47 -10.53 13.47 -1.18
C LEU A 47 -12.00 13.19 -1.60
N PRO A 48 -12.75 14.14 -2.20
CA PRO A 48 -14.14 13.87 -2.59
C PRO A 48 -14.23 12.71 -3.59
N ARG A 49 -13.23 12.55 -4.47
CA ARG A 49 -13.21 11.46 -5.47
C ARG A 49 -13.20 10.08 -4.80
N LEU A 50 -12.49 9.94 -3.68
CA LEU A 50 -12.46 8.69 -2.90
C LEU A 50 -13.78 8.47 -2.15
N GLN A 51 -14.40 9.53 -1.63
CA GLN A 51 -15.69 9.44 -0.93
C GLN A 51 -16.86 9.09 -1.85
N HIS A 52 -16.76 9.38 -3.14
CA HIS A 52 -17.77 8.99 -4.14
C HIS A 52 -17.70 7.50 -4.53
N LEU A 53 -16.64 6.77 -4.19
CA LEU A 53 -16.51 5.36 -4.54
C LEU A 53 -17.61 4.52 -3.90
N HIS A 54 -18.26 3.67 -4.71
CA HIS A 54 -19.32 2.77 -4.23
C HIS A 54 -18.82 1.81 -3.16
N GLN A 55 -17.59 1.30 -3.28
CA GLN A 55 -16.98 0.43 -2.27
C GLN A 55 -16.82 1.13 -0.92
N TRP A 56 -16.46 2.42 -0.93
CA TRP A 56 -16.38 3.22 0.28
C TRP A 56 -17.76 3.35 0.91
N LYS A 57 -18.78 3.79 0.16
CA LYS A 57 -20.15 3.97 0.69
C LYS A 57 -20.74 2.67 1.23
N ALA A 58 -20.59 1.57 0.52
CA ALA A 58 -21.11 0.26 0.92
C ALA A 58 -20.44 -0.26 2.21
N LYS A 59 -19.12 -0.09 2.34
CA LYS A 59 -18.37 -0.58 3.50
C LYS A 59 -18.45 0.40 4.70
N ALA A 60 -18.47 1.71 4.45
CA ALA A 60 -18.65 2.73 5.47
C ALA A 60 -20.05 2.67 6.10
N ALA A 61 -21.11 2.45 5.31
CA ALA A 61 -22.48 2.28 5.83
C ALA A 61 -22.65 1.06 6.74
N ARG A 62 -21.81 0.03 6.56
CA ARG A 62 -21.79 -1.16 7.43
C ARG A 62 -21.02 -0.95 8.74
N GLN A 63 -20.18 0.08 8.82
CA GLN A 63 -19.43 0.39 10.03
C GLN A 63 -20.22 1.40 10.88
N LYS A 64 -20.48 1.05 12.15
CA LYS A 64 -21.21 1.91 13.11
C LYS A 64 -20.51 3.23 13.43
N HIS A 65 -19.23 3.32 13.14
CA HIS A 65 -18.40 4.51 13.25
C HIS A 65 -18.00 4.89 11.83
N ASP A 66 -18.04 6.17 11.48
CA ASP A 66 -17.59 6.69 10.18
C ASP A 66 -16.35 5.92 9.70
N GLY A 67 -16.39 5.45 8.45
CA GLY A 67 -15.42 4.48 7.91
C GLY A 67 -13.96 4.87 8.19
N THR A 68 -13.08 3.88 8.33
CA THR A 68 -11.67 4.14 8.63
C THR A 68 -10.94 4.80 7.45
N VAL A 69 -9.97 5.67 7.74
CA VAL A 69 -9.13 6.29 6.70
C VAL A 69 -8.41 5.23 5.86
N GLY A 70 -7.98 4.13 6.47
CA GLY A 70 -7.37 3.01 5.75
C GLY A 70 -8.31 2.38 4.72
N LEU A 71 -9.61 2.32 4.98
CA LEU A 71 -10.60 1.83 4.01
C LEU A 71 -10.81 2.83 2.86
N LEU A 72 -10.64 4.14 3.12
CA LEU A 72 -10.74 5.19 2.11
C LEU A 72 -9.50 5.19 1.19
N THR A 73 -8.31 5.00 1.75
CA THR A 73 -7.04 5.01 1.03
C THR A 73 -6.68 3.66 0.42
N TYR A 74 -7.42 2.60 0.74
CA TYR A 74 -7.17 1.25 0.23
C TYR A 74 -7.04 1.17 -1.31
N PRO A 75 -7.91 1.82 -2.12
CA PRO A 75 -7.75 1.80 -3.58
C PRO A 75 -6.45 2.48 -4.07
N VAL A 76 -5.93 3.45 -3.30
CA VAL A 76 -4.66 4.12 -3.61
C VAL A 76 -3.49 3.17 -3.34
N LEU A 77 -3.55 2.41 -2.24
CA LEU A 77 -2.57 1.37 -1.96
C LEU A 77 -2.60 0.28 -3.03
N GLN A 78 -3.79 -0.18 -3.44
CA GLN A 78 -3.91 -1.16 -4.53
C GLN A 78 -3.35 -0.64 -5.87
N ALA A 79 -3.54 0.66 -6.16
CA ALA A 79 -2.94 1.26 -7.35
C ALA A 79 -1.40 1.32 -7.25
N ALA A 80 -0.87 1.61 -6.05
CA ALA A 80 0.57 1.55 -5.79
C ALA A 80 1.10 0.12 -5.98
N ASP A 81 0.35 -0.90 -5.56
CA ASP A 81 0.73 -2.30 -5.72
C ASP A 81 0.87 -2.67 -7.21
N ILE A 82 -0.14 -2.35 -8.02
CA ILE A 82 -0.12 -2.61 -9.47
C ILE A 82 1.05 -1.87 -10.15
N LEU A 83 1.27 -0.61 -9.80
CA LEU A 83 2.35 0.20 -10.39
C LEU A 83 3.74 -0.32 -10.01
N CYS A 84 3.95 -0.71 -8.74
CA CYS A 84 5.20 -1.30 -8.31
C CYS A 84 5.50 -2.61 -9.07
N TYR A 85 4.51 -3.49 -9.25
CA TYR A 85 4.71 -4.74 -10.01
C TYR A 85 5.18 -4.48 -11.46
N ASN A 86 4.61 -3.48 -12.14
CA ASN A 86 5.00 -3.14 -13.51
C ASN A 86 6.44 -2.58 -13.58
N ILE A 87 6.90 -1.85 -12.57
CA ILE A 87 8.24 -1.27 -12.53
C ILE A 87 9.32 -2.35 -12.36
N HIS A 88 9.02 -3.41 -11.60
CA HIS A 88 9.96 -4.52 -11.40
C HIS A 88 10.22 -5.31 -12.70
N GLU A 89 9.22 -5.45 -13.57
CA GLU A 89 9.36 -6.15 -14.85
C GLU A 89 10.27 -5.38 -15.84
N GLU A 90 10.27 -4.05 -15.83
CA GLU A 90 11.17 -3.24 -16.67
C GLU A 90 12.61 -3.15 -16.14
N SER A 91 12.83 -3.40 -14.84
CA SER A 91 14.17 -3.33 -14.24
C SER A 91 15.10 -4.46 -14.71
N GLU A 92 14.56 -5.60 -15.15
CA GLU A 92 15.35 -6.69 -15.77
C GLU A 92 15.82 -6.34 -17.20
N ILE A 93 15.14 -5.44 -17.90
CA ILE A 93 15.48 -5.03 -19.27
C ILE A 93 16.64 -4.00 -19.28
N SER A 94 16.87 -3.30 -18.17
CA SER A 94 17.98 -2.34 -18.03
C SER A 94 19.30 -2.96 -17.53
N SER A 95 19.28 -4.23 -17.12
CA SER A 95 20.52 -4.97 -16.86
C SER A 95 21.31 -5.08 -18.16
N PRO A 96 22.60 -4.71 -18.21
CA PRO A 96 23.43 -4.86 -19.41
C PRO A 96 23.60 -6.33 -19.85
N PHE A 97 22.98 -7.28 -19.16
CA PHE A 97 22.95 -8.70 -19.51
C PHE A 97 21.94 -9.04 -20.63
N CYS A 98 21.01 -8.14 -20.98
CA CYS A 98 19.98 -8.36 -22.02
C CYS A 98 20.32 -7.69 -23.38
N GLN A 99 21.59 -7.42 -23.69
CA GLN A 99 21.99 -6.92 -25.03
C GLN A 99 22.30 -8.04 -26.05
N ASP A 100 22.14 -9.32 -25.69
CA ASP A 100 22.48 -10.46 -26.55
C ASP A 100 21.28 -11.31 -27.02
N VAL A 101 20.09 -10.72 -27.14
CA VAL A 101 19.05 -11.31 -28.01
C VAL A 101 19.15 -10.64 -29.36
N LYS A 102 20.07 -11.17 -30.19
CA LYS A 102 20.11 -10.91 -31.63
C LYS A 102 18.76 -11.29 -32.22
N ILE A 103 17.94 -10.29 -32.52
CA ILE A 103 16.87 -10.44 -33.50
C ILE A 103 17.57 -10.61 -34.85
N GLY A 104 17.46 -11.79 -35.42
CA GLY A 104 17.69 -11.97 -36.84
C GLY A 104 17.35 -13.39 -37.28
N PRO A 105 17.20 -13.61 -38.59
CA PRO A 105 16.65 -12.68 -39.58
C PRO A 105 15.12 -12.54 -39.52
#